data_AF-A0A843V4F3-F1
#
_entry.id   AF-A0A843V4F3-F1
#
_cell.length_a   1.000
_cell.length_b   1.000
_cell.length_c   1.000
_cell.angle_alpha   90.00
_cell.angle_beta   90.00
_cell.angle_gamma   90.00
#
_symmetry.space_group_name_H-M   'P 1'
#
loop_
_entity.id
_entity.type
_entity.pdbx_description
1 polymer ?
#
loop_
_entity_poly.entity_id
_entity_poly.type
_entity_poly.pdbx_seq_one_letter_code
_entity_poly.pdbx_strand_id
1 'polypeptide(L)'
;MEKMGRARGRRQESGCYREGREEKEELDDGGGEYPSRSPQLRQLKETRVHPGALKVGGHPLIACCVYAAEQASVPITVHFDHGSSQKELVEVLELGFNSVMVDGSHLPFKENVSYTKYISTLAHSNNITVEAELGRLSGTEDDLTVEDYEARLTDLNQAEEFIDDTGIDALAVCIGNVHGTYPASGPNLRLDLLK
;
A
#
# COMPACT_ATOMS: atom_id res chain seq x y z
N MET A 1 -9.91 -11.47 -31.21
CA MET A 1 -8.71 -11.93 -30.47
C MET A 1 -7.70 -10.80 -30.48
N GLU A 2 -7.87 -9.85 -29.58
CA GLU A 2 -7.03 -8.66 -29.50
C GLU A 2 -6.10 -8.82 -28.30
N LYS A 3 -4.80 -8.72 -28.56
CA LYS A 3 -3.74 -8.95 -27.57
C LYS A 3 -3.62 -7.71 -26.68
N MET A 4 -4.02 -7.78 -25.42
CA MET A 4 -3.63 -6.79 -24.42
C MET A 4 -2.16 -7.01 -24.04
N GLY A 5 -1.34 -6.01 -24.29
CA GLY A 5 0.06 -5.97 -23.87
C GLY A 5 0.17 -5.69 -22.37
N ARG A 6 0.99 -6.47 -21.67
CA ARG A 6 1.42 -6.20 -20.29
C ARG A 6 2.08 -4.83 -20.20
N ALA A 7 1.50 -3.92 -19.43
CA ALA A 7 2.15 -2.67 -19.05
C ALA A 7 3.21 -2.97 -18.00
N ARG A 8 4.49 -2.71 -18.32
CA ARG A 8 5.57 -2.68 -17.32
C ARG A 8 5.31 -1.50 -16.37
N GLY A 9 5.37 -1.78 -15.07
CA GLY A 9 5.08 -0.81 -14.00
C GLY A 9 5.88 0.48 -14.15
N ARG A 10 5.17 1.61 -14.17
CA ARG A 10 5.79 2.93 -13.97
C ARG A 10 5.99 3.12 -12.48
N ARG A 11 7.20 3.49 -12.08
CA ARG A 11 7.51 3.92 -10.71
C ARG A 11 6.51 4.99 -10.28
N GLN A 12 5.78 4.72 -9.21
CA GLN A 12 5.04 5.74 -8.47
C GLN A 12 5.72 5.88 -7.11
N GLU A 13 6.28 7.05 -6.85
CA GLU A 13 6.69 7.45 -5.51
C GLU A 13 5.56 8.32 -4.93
N SER A 14 4.90 7.84 -3.87
CA SER A 14 3.92 8.61 -3.11
C SER A 14 4.64 9.48 -2.08
N GLY A 15 5.14 10.64 -2.51
CA GLY A 15 5.71 11.64 -1.60
C GLY A 15 4.62 12.32 -0.76
N CYS A 16 4.65 12.12 0.56
CA CYS A 16 3.85 12.89 1.53
C CYS A 16 4.62 14.18 1.87
N TYR A 17 4.23 15.31 1.28
CA TYR A 17 4.73 16.62 1.68
C TYR A 17 3.98 17.09 2.93
N ARG A 18 4.68 17.24 4.05
CA ARG A 18 4.18 17.98 5.22
C ARG A 18 4.25 19.48 4.91
N GLU A 19 3.10 20.12 4.72
CA GLU A 19 3.02 21.59 4.70
C GLU A 19 3.33 22.14 6.11
N GLY A 20 4.35 22.98 6.17
CA GLY A 20 4.72 23.75 7.35
C GLY A 20 4.07 25.13 7.34
N ARG A 21 3.63 25.55 8.52
CA ARG A 21 3.34 26.93 8.99
C ARG A 21 2.60 27.86 8.05
N GLU A 22 1.34 28.12 8.42
CA GLU A 22 0.61 29.33 8.04
C GLU A 22 1.29 30.58 8.63
N GLU A 23 1.88 31.42 7.78
CA GLU A 23 1.99 32.86 8.04
C GLU A 23 1.03 33.57 7.09
N LYS A 24 0.09 34.33 7.66
CA LYS A 24 -0.87 35.15 6.92
C LYS A 24 -0.18 36.42 6.43
N GLU A 25 -0.18 36.64 5.12
CA GLU A 25 -0.12 37.98 4.53
C GLU A 25 -1.24 38.13 3.50
N GLU A 26 -1.98 39.24 3.61
CA GLU A 26 -3.14 39.60 2.79
C GLU A 26 -2.73 40.34 1.50
N LEU A 27 -3.41 39.96 0.41
CA LEU A 27 -3.92 40.76 -0.74
C LEU A 27 -2.93 41.48 -1.69
N ASP A 28 -2.98 41.07 -2.97
CA ASP A 28 -3.03 42.03 -4.09
C ASP A 28 -3.88 41.45 -5.26
N ASP A 29 -4.83 42.25 -5.73
CA ASP A 29 -5.85 41.94 -6.74
C ASP A 29 -5.36 42.44 -8.10
N GLY A 30 -4.52 41.65 -8.77
CA GLY A 30 -3.88 42.00 -10.04
C GLY A 30 -4.29 41.06 -11.17
N GLY A 31 -5.21 41.51 -12.03
CA GLY A 31 -5.65 40.80 -13.23
C GLY A 31 -4.49 40.42 -14.16
N GLY A 32 -4.29 39.12 -14.35
CA GLY A 32 -3.40 38.56 -15.35
C GLY A 32 -3.96 37.23 -15.84
N GLU A 33 -4.10 37.07 -17.15
CA GLU A 33 -4.51 35.82 -17.79
C GLU A 33 -3.61 34.66 -17.32
N TYR A 34 -4.21 33.68 -16.64
CA TYR A 34 -3.52 32.48 -16.21
C TYR A 34 -3.11 31.64 -17.44
N PRO A 35 -1.82 31.30 -17.62
CA PRO A 35 -1.40 30.47 -18.73
C PRO A 35 -2.03 29.08 -18.63
N SER A 36 -2.38 28.54 -19.81
CA SER A 36 -3.08 27.27 -20.02
C SER A 36 -2.61 26.15 -19.09
N ARG A 37 -3.58 25.53 -18.39
CA ARG A 37 -3.39 24.34 -17.55
C ARG A 37 -2.52 23.32 -18.29
N SER A 38 -1.31 23.12 -17.78
CA SER A 38 -0.53 21.91 -18.04
C SER A 38 -1.41 20.70 -17.70
N PRO A 39 -1.31 19.57 -18.42
CA PRO A 39 -2.02 18.36 -18.03
C PRO A 39 -1.46 17.95 -16.66
N GLN A 40 -2.17 18.31 -15.60
CA GLN A 40 -1.87 17.86 -14.26
C GLN A 40 -1.96 16.34 -14.34
N LEU A 41 -0.81 15.66 -14.22
CA LEU A 41 -0.76 14.24 -13.91
C LEU A 41 -1.74 14.06 -12.75
N ARG A 42 -2.92 13.48 -13.02
CA ARG A 42 -3.89 13.15 -11.99
C ARG A 42 -3.23 12.07 -11.16
N GLN A 43 -2.50 12.49 -10.13
CA GLN A 43 -1.87 11.59 -9.20
C GLN A 43 -2.99 10.83 -8.50
N LEU A 44 -3.03 9.51 -8.69
CA LEU A 44 -3.90 8.65 -7.89
C LEU A 44 -3.51 8.87 -6.43
N LYS A 45 -4.51 9.16 -5.60
CA LYS A 45 -4.33 9.25 -4.16
C LYS A 45 -4.79 7.93 -3.55
N GLU A 46 -4.11 7.48 -2.51
CA GLU A 46 -4.47 6.27 -1.77
C GLU A 46 -4.79 6.66 -0.33
N THR A 47 -5.85 6.08 0.21
CA THR A 47 -6.14 6.09 1.64
C THR A 47 -6.02 4.66 2.17
N ARG A 48 -5.28 4.51 3.27
CA ARG A 48 -5.05 3.22 3.91
C ARG A 48 -5.98 3.03 5.10
N VAL A 49 -6.50 1.83 5.26
CA VAL A 49 -7.36 1.43 6.37
C VAL A 49 -6.78 0.18 7.01
N HIS A 50 -6.38 0.27 8.27
CA HIS A 50 -5.82 -0.85 9.04
C HIS A 50 -6.92 -1.77 9.60
N PRO A 51 -6.60 -3.03 9.94
CA PRO A 51 -7.54 -3.98 10.53
C PRO A 51 -8.18 -3.47 11.82
N GLY A 52 -7.45 -2.66 12.59
CA GLY A 52 -7.96 -2.00 13.78
C GLY A 52 -9.20 -1.14 13.54
N ALA A 53 -9.28 -0.46 12.38
CA ALA A 53 -10.45 0.35 12.03
C ALA A 53 -11.69 -0.52 11.80
N LEU A 54 -11.55 -1.67 11.12
CA LEU A 54 -12.64 -2.63 10.94
C LEU A 54 -13.04 -3.25 12.28
N LYS A 55 -12.07 -3.61 13.13
CA LYS A 55 -12.32 -4.25 14.43
C LYS A 55 -13.01 -3.32 15.44
N VAL A 56 -12.61 -2.05 15.49
CA VAL A 56 -13.14 -1.07 16.45
C VAL A 56 -14.37 -0.36 15.92
N GLY A 57 -14.32 0.10 14.66
CA GLY A 57 -15.38 0.90 14.05
C GLY A 57 -16.43 0.09 13.28
N GLY A 58 -16.13 -1.18 12.97
CA GLY A 58 -17.02 -2.06 12.23
C GLY A 58 -17.24 -1.61 10.78
N HIS A 59 -18.18 -2.29 10.12
CA HIS A 59 -18.58 -1.98 8.75
C HIS A 59 -19.04 -0.53 8.54
N PRO A 60 -19.74 0.15 9.48
CA PRO A 60 -20.14 1.54 9.27
C PRO A 60 -18.97 2.49 9.08
N LEU A 61 -17.87 2.30 9.82
CA LEU A 61 -16.68 3.13 9.64
C LEU A 61 -16.06 2.91 8.26
N ILE A 62 -15.96 1.66 7.82
CA ILE A 62 -15.45 1.30 6.49
C ILE A 62 -16.32 1.91 5.40
N ALA A 63 -17.64 1.79 5.50
CA ALA A 63 -18.58 2.37 4.54
C ALA A 63 -18.43 3.89 4.44
N CYS A 64 -18.20 4.59 5.55
CA CYS A 64 -17.91 6.01 5.55
C CYS A 64 -16.61 6.35 4.79
N CYS A 65 -15.54 5.56 4.98
CA CYS A 65 -14.27 5.76 4.28
C CYS A 65 -14.43 5.54 2.76
N VAL A 66 -15.09 4.46 2.37
CA VAL A 66 -15.37 4.15 0.95
C VAL A 66 -16.21 5.24 0.32
N TYR A 67 -17.31 5.63 0.97
CA TYR A 67 -18.17 6.70 0.47
C TYR A 67 -17.43 8.04 0.34
N ALA A 68 -16.59 8.40 1.32
CA ALA A 68 -15.78 9.62 1.23
C ALA A 68 -14.82 9.61 0.04
N ALA A 69 -14.20 8.46 -0.25
CA ALA A 69 -13.33 8.30 -1.42
C ALA A 69 -14.11 8.42 -2.74
N GLU A 70 -15.32 7.86 -2.83
CA GLU A 70 -16.20 7.98 -3.99
C GLU A 70 -16.66 9.41 -4.26
N GLN A 71 -16.88 10.21 -3.20
CA GLN A 71 -17.31 11.61 -3.31
C GLN A 71 -16.16 12.59 -3.56
N ALA A 72 -14.91 12.14 -3.56
CA ALA A 72 -13.76 13.01 -3.71
C ALA A 72 -13.68 13.64 -5.12
N SER A 73 -13.20 14.89 -5.19
CA SER A 73 -13.00 15.61 -6.45
C SER A 73 -11.80 15.10 -7.27
N VAL A 74 -11.01 14.21 -6.68
CA VAL A 74 -9.85 13.53 -7.27
C VAL A 74 -10.00 12.02 -7.09
N PRO A 75 -9.43 11.18 -7.98
CA PRO A 75 -9.46 9.73 -7.79
C PRO A 75 -8.75 9.32 -6.50
N ILE A 76 -9.47 8.63 -5.61
CA ILE A 76 -8.94 8.05 -4.37
C ILE A 76 -9.17 6.54 -4.41
N THR A 77 -8.12 5.76 -4.21
CA THR A 77 -8.15 4.32 -3.97
C THR A 77 -8.22 4.07 -2.47
N VAL A 78 -9.12 3.18 -2.03
CA VAL A 78 -9.16 2.69 -0.65
C VAL A 78 -8.41 1.36 -0.57
N HIS A 79 -7.35 1.35 0.24
CA HIS A 79 -6.45 0.22 0.42
C HIS A 79 -6.61 -0.37 1.83
N PHE A 80 -6.82 -1.68 1.93
CA PHE A 80 -6.83 -2.40 3.21
C PHE A 80 -5.41 -2.84 3.56
N ASP A 81 -4.83 -2.25 4.60
CA ASP A 81 -3.42 -2.41 4.95
C ASP A 81 -3.22 -3.58 5.91
N HIS A 82 -2.12 -4.33 5.79
CA HIS A 82 -1.73 -5.42 6.72
C HIS A 82 -2.80 -6.48 7.06
N GLY A 83 -3.58 -6.92 6.07
CA GLY A 83 -4.54 -8.00 6.26
C GLY A 83 -3.84 -9.35 6.50
N SER A 84 -3.90 -9.85 7.73
CA SER A 84 -3.20 -11.10 8.14
C SER A 84 -4.13 -12.31 8.24
N SER A 85 -5.43 -12.09 8.44
CA SER A 85 -6.43 -13.16 8.61
C SER A 85 -7.16 -13.45 7.30
N GLN A 86 -7.21 -14.72 6.90
CA GLN A 86 -7.98 -15.15 5.72
C GLN A 86 -9.44 -14.72 5.79
N LYS A 87 -10.05 -14.82 6.98
CA LYS A 87 -11.45 -14.44 7.18
C LYS A 87 -11.66 -12.95 6.95
N GLU A 88 -10.75 -12.14 7.48
CA GLU A 88 -10.81 -10.68 7.36
C GLU A 88 -10.58 -10.25 5.92
N LEU A 89 -9.59 -10.82 5.25
CA LEU A 89 -9.33 -10.56 3.84
C LEU A 89 -10.55 -10.91 2.97
N VAL A 90 -11.17 -12.07 3.18
CA VAL A 90 -12.38 -12.45 2.45
C VAL A 90 -13.54 -11.48 2.74
N GLU A 91 -13.69 -11.03 3.99
CA GLU A 91 -14.71 -10.04 4.37
C GLU A 91 -14.48 -8.71 3.65
N VAL A 92 -13.26 -8.17 3.64
CA VAL A 92 -12.98 -6.85 3.03
C VAL A 92 -13.12 -6.84 1.51
N LEU A 93 -12.98 -7.98 0.83
CA LEU A 93 -13.22 -8.07 -0.61
C LEU A 93 -14.67 -7.71 -1.00
N GLU A 94 -15.61 -7.80 -0.05
CA GLU A 94 -17.02 -7.43 -0.26
C GLU A 94 -17.36 -6.01 0.24
N LEU A 95 -16.42 -5.31 0.88
CA LEU A 95 -16.66 -4.02 1.55
C LEU A 95 -16.32 -2.78 0.71
N GLY A 96 -16.06 -2.94 -0.59
CA GLY A 96 -15.83 -1.82 -1.51
C GLY A 96 -14.39 -1.30 -1.54
N PHE A 97 -13.43 -2.06 -1.01
CA PHE A 97 -12.00 -1.76 -1.17
C PHE A 97 -11.57 -1.91 -2.64
N ASN A 98 -10.60 -1.10 -3.05
CA ASN A 98 -10.02 -1.17 -4.40
C ASN A 98 -8.72 -1.99 -4.42
N SER A 99 -8.03 -2.03 -3.28
CA SER A 99 -6.79 -2.77 -3.10
C SER A 99 -6.73 -3.37 -1.69
N VAL A 100 -6.05 -4.51 -1.55
CA VAL A 100 -5.78 -5.14 -0.26
C VAL A 100 -4.32 -5.56 -0.15
N MET A 101 -3.74 -5.46 1.04
CA MET A 101 -2.45 -6.03 1.38
C MET A 101 -2.62 -7.36 2.09
N VAL A 102 -1.99 -8.41 1.54
CA VAL A 102 -1.90 -9.72 2.18
C VAL A 102 -0.60 -9.83 2.95
N ASP A 103 -0.69 -9.76 4.28
CA ASP A 103 0.46 -9.89 5.16
C ASP A 103 0.64 -11.34 5.62
N GLY A 104 1.36 -12.10 4.79
CA GLY A 104 1.84 -13.45 5.11
C GLY A 104 3.29 -13.50 5.57
N SER A 105 3.90 -12.35 5.93
CA SER A 105 5.33 -12.21 6.27
C SER A 105 5.80 -13.15 7.39
N HIS A 106 4.89 -13.50 8.30
CA HIS A 106 5.14 -14.39 9.43
C HIS A 106 5.11 -15.88 9.06
N LEU A 107 4.59 -16.25 7.89
CA LEU A 107 4.48 -17.63 7.43
C LEU A 107 5.78 -18.09 6.76
N PRO A 108 6.07 -19.41 6.78
CA PRO A 108 7.10 -19.99 5.93
C PRO A 108 6.85 -19.64 4.46
N PHE A 109 7.90 -19.40 3.68
CA PHE A 109 7.81 -18.92 2.29
C PHE A 109 6.74 -19.63 1.44
N LYS A 110 6.75 -20.97 1.41
CA LYS A 110 5.79 -21.76 0.61
C LYS A 110 4.34 -21.62 1.08
N GLU A 111 4.14 -21.43 2.38
CA GLU A 111 2.83 -21.18 2.96
C GLU A 111 2.36 -19.76 2.61
N ASN A 112 3.26 -18.76 2.69
CA ASN A 112 2.97 -17.39 2.26
C ASN A 112 2.59 -17.36 0.77
N VAL A 113 3.35 -18.03 -0.11
CA VAL A 113 3.03 -18.14 -1.54
C VAL A 113 1.63 -18.74 -1.74
N SER A 114 1.34 -19.86 -1.09
CA SER A 114 0.04 -20.55 -1.23
C SER A 114 -1.13 -19.69 -0.74
N TYR A 115 -0.93 -19.03 0.40
CA TYR A 115 -1.91 -18.16 1.03
C TYR A 115 -2.18 -16.90 0.19
N THR A 116 -1.13 -16.20 -0.21
CA THR A 116 -1.21 -14.99 -1.01
C THR A 116 -1.81 -15.27 -2.38
N LYS A 117 -1.46 -16.39 -3.03
CA LYS A 117 -2.07 -16.82 -4.29
C LYS A 117 -3.58 -17.04 -4.18
N TYR A 118 -4.02 -17.67 -3.09
CA TYR A 118 -5.44 -17.91 -2.86
C TYR A 118 -6.21 -16.59 -2.75
N ILE A 119 -5.73 -15.66 -1.93
CA ILE A 119 -6.37 -14.35 -1.76
C ILE A 119 -6.29 -13.52 -3.05
N SER A 120 -5.15 -13.49 -3.74
CA SER A 120 -4.98 -12.81 -5.03
C SER A 120 -5.98 -13.29 -6.07
N THR A 121 -6.19 -14.60 -6.18
CA THR A 121 -7.19 -15.17 -7.08
C THR A 121 -8.61 -14.66 -6.78
N LEU A 122 -8.99 -14.59 -5.50
CA LEU A 122 -10.29 -14.07 -5.08
C LEU A 122 -10.42 -12.56 -5.32
N ALA A 123 -9.40 -11.79 -4.98
CA ALA A 123 -9.37 -10.35 -5.15
C ALA A 123 -9.49 -9.95 -6.63
N HIS A 124 -8.73 -10.61 -7.50
CA HIS A 124 -8.76 -10.39 -8.94
C HIS A 124 -10.12 -10.74 -9.57
N SER A 125 -10.83 -11.73 -9.03
CA SER A 125 -12.20 -12.04 -9.48
C SER A 125 -13.20 -10.92 -9.19
N ASN A 126 -12.87 -10.03 -8.24
CA ASN A 126 -13.62 -8.84 -7.87
C ASN A 126 -13.00 -7.53 -8.42
N ASN A 127 -11.99 -7.61 -9.29
CA ASN A 127 -11.23 -6.45 -9.81
C ASN A 127 -10.52 -5.63 -8.72
N ILE A 128 -10.07 -6.29 -7.66
CA ILE A 128 -9.31 -5.67 -6.55
C ILE A 128 -7.83 -6.01 -6.72
N THR A 129 -6.95 -5.02 -6.63
CA THR A 129 -5.49 -5.23 -6.71
C THR A 129 -4.94 -5.76 -5.39
N VAL A 130 -3.83 -6.50 -5.46
CA VAL A 130 -3.19 -7.10 -4.30
C VAL A 130 -1.75 -6.63 -4.12
N GLU A 131 -1.49 -6.05 -2.96
CA GLU A 131 -0.15 -5.89 -2.41
C GLU A 131 0.14 -7.10 -1.50
N ALA A 132 1.39 -7.54 -1.42
CA ALA A 132 1.79 -8.54 -0.45
C ALA A 132 3.16 -8.22 0.14
N GLU A 133 3.45 -8.75 1.32
CA GLU A 133 4.74 -8.57 1.98
C GLU A 133 5.60 -9.84 1.88
N LEU A 134 6.87 -9.65 1.49
CA LEU A 134 7.89 -10.69 1.54
C LEU A 134 9.12 -10.20 2.31
N GLY A 135 9.50 -10.97 3.33
CA GLY A 135 10.40 -10.52 4.38
C GLY A 135 9.59 -10.12 5.60
N ARG A 136 10.25 -9.55 6.61
CA ARG A 136 9.57 -9.01 7.80
C ARG A 136 10.23 -7.69 8.15
N LEU A 137 9.45 -6.63 8.25
CA LEU A 137 9.93 -5.32 8.68
C LEU A 137 10.16 -5.31 10.21
N SER A 138 11.27 -4.72 10.67
CA SER A 138 11.44 -4.43 12.11
C SER A 138 10.64 -3.20 12.49
N GLY A 139 10.29 -3.09 13.78
CA GLY A 139 9.59 -1.92 14.32
C GLY A 139 8.35 -2.28 15.13
N THR A 140 7.62 -1.24 15.54
CA THR A 140 6.37 -1.37 16.30
C THR A 140 5.20 -0.84 15.49
N GLU A 141 4.26 -1.71 15.14
CA GLU A 141 2.99 -1.36 14.48
C GLU A 141 1.85 -2.24 15.01
N ASP A 142 0.65 -1.66 15.18
CA ASP A 142 -0.57 -2.33 15.66
C ASP A 142 -0.34 -3.28 16.87
N ASP A 143 0.38 -2.78 17.89
CA ASP A 143 0.79 -3.48 19.12
C ASP A 143 1.78 -4.66 18.96
N LEU A 144 2.27 -4.92 17.75
CA LEU A 144 3.31 -5.91 17.47
C LEU A 144 4.67 -5.22 17.42
N THR A 145 5.64 -5.72 18.18
CA THR A 145 7.04 -5.28 18.11
C THR A 145 7.88 -6.39 17.51
N VAL A 146 8.46 -6.14 16.34
CA VAL A 146 9.45 -7.01 15.71
C VAL A 146 10.83 -6.48 16.09
N GLU A 147 11.58 -7.23 16.89
CA GLU A 147 12.94 -6.84 17.25
C GLU A 147 13.86 -6.85 16.02
N ASP A 148 14.83 -5.93 15.98
CA ASP A 148 15.79 -5.74 14.88
C ASP A 148 16.51 -7.03 14.42
N TYR A 149 16.58 -8.05 15.27
CA TYR A 149 17.21 -9.34 14.94
C TYR A 149 16.34 -10.26 14.05
N GLU A 150 15.01 -10.07 14.03
CA GLU A 150 14.11 -10.84 13.16
C GLU A 150 13.82 -10.17 11.81
N ALA A 151 14.23 -8.91 11.61
CA ALA A 151 14.11 -8.26 10.30
C ALA A 151 14.99 -8.97 9.27
N ARG A 152 14.34 -9.62 8.31
CA ARG A 152 14.99 -10.29 7.19
C ARG A 152 14.80 -9.44 5.95
N LEU A 153 15.93 -9.02 5.37
CA LEU A 153 15.94 -8.43 4.04
C LEU A 153 15.27 -9.39 3.06
N THR A 154 14.50 -8.84 2.12
CA THR A 154 13.90 -9.62 1.05
C THR A 154 14.99 -10.21 0.17
N ASP A 155 14.95 -11.53 -0.04
CA ASP A 155 15.80 -12.20 -1.01
C ASP A 155 15.26 -11.98 -2.43
N LEU A 156 16.13 -11.60 -3.36
CA LEU A 156 15.74 -11.25 -4.73
C LEU A 156 15.18 -12.45 -5.52
N ASN A 157 15.76 -13.64 -5.32
CA ASN A 157 15.28 -14.83 -6.03
C ASN A 157 13.91 -15.25 -5.48
N GLN A 158 13.73 -15.15 -4.16
CA GLN A 158 12.43 -15.38 -3.53
C GLN A 158 11.39 -14.35 -3.97
N ALA A 159 11.76 -13.08 -4.16
CA ALA A 159 10.84 -12.04 -4.64
C ALA A 159 10.33 -12.34 -6.05
N GLU A 160 11.22 -12.74 -6.97
CA GLU A 160 10.83 -13.12 -8.33
C GLU A 160 9.90 -14.34 -8.33
N GLU A 161 10.26 -15.41 -7.61
CA GLU A 161 9.42 -16.60 -7.44
C GLU A 161 8.07 -16.25 -6.81
N PHE A 162 8.06 -15.40 -5.79
CA PHE A 162 6.86 -15.00 -5.08
C PHE A 162 5.89 -14.23 -5.98
N ILE A 163 6.39 -13.25 -6.74
CA ILE A 163 5.56 -12.46 -7.67
C ILE A 163 4.94 -13.38 -8.73
N ASP A 164 5.73 -14.25 -9.35
CA ASP A 164 5.27 -15.13 -10.42
C ASP A 164 4.26 -16.17 -9.92
N ASP A 165 4.49 -16.75 -8.75
CA ASP A 165 3.63 -17.81 -8.21
C ASP A 165 2.34 -17.28 -7.58
N THR A 166 2.36 -16.08 -7.01
CA THR A 166 1.19 -15.49 -6.34
C THR A 166 0.30 -14.67 -7.26
N GLY A 167 0.88 -14.02 -8.27
CA GLY A 167 0.15 -13.14 -9.19
C GLY A 167 -0.17 -11.76 -8.62
N ILE A 168 0.45 -11.34 -7.53
CA ILE A 168 0.25 -10.01 -6.91
C ILE A 168 0.59 -8.84 -7.84
N ASP A 169 0.00 -7.67 -7.55
CA ASP A 169 0.17 -6.44 -8.32
C ASP A 169 1.30 -5.55 -7.77
N ALA A 170 1.57 -5.66 -6.47
CA ALA A 170 2.63 -4.94 -5.77
C ALA A 170 3.29 -5.83 -4.70
N LEU A 171 4.57 -5.62 -4.45
CA LEU A 171 5.35 -6.31 -3.42
C LEU A 171 5.98 -5.29 -2.47
N ALA A 172 5.61 -5.37 -1.19
CA ALA A 172 6.31 -4.72 -0.10
C ALA A 172 7.59 -5.50 0.22
N VAL A 173 8.73 -4.83 0.10
CA VAL A 173 10.06 -5.40 0.31
C VAL A 173 10.73 -4.80 1.53
N CYS A 174 11.46 -5.64 2.27
CA CYS A 174 12.32 -5.25 3.36
C CYS A 174 13.74 -5.06 2.84
N ILE A 175 14.20 -3.80 2.81
CA ILE A 175 15.56 -3.43 2.43
C ILE A 175 16.32 -2.73 3.57
N GLY A 176 15.85 -2.89 4.80
CA GLY A 176 16.32 -2.16 5.99
C GLY A 176 15.44 -0.97 6.38
N ASN A 177 14.26 -0.84 5.74
CA ASN A 177 13.18 0.00 6.20
C ASN A 177 12.54 -0.59 7.46
N VAL A 178 12.02 0.28 8.32
CA VAL A 178 11.37 -0.09 9.58
C VAL A 178 10.02 0.58 9.70
N HIS A 179 9.13 -0.07 10.43
CA HIS A 179 7.87 0.51 10.89
C HIS A 179 8.11 1.45 12.07
N GLY A 180 7.44 2.61 12.08
CA GLY A 180 7.57 3.60 13.14
C GLY A 180 8.86 4.43 13.09
N THR A 181 9.65 4.41 14.17
CA THR A 181 10.80 5.32 14.35
C THR A 181 12.11 4.61 14.06
N TYR A 182 12.92 5.17 13.15
CA TYR A 182 14.27 4.69 12.90
C TYR A 182 15.16 4.79 14.15
N PRO A 183 16.14 3.90 14.32
CA PRO A 183 17.13 4.01 15.37
C PRO A 183 17.89 5.34 15.27
N ALA A 184 18.51 5.78 16.37
CA ALA A 184 19.26 7.03 16.42
C ALA A 184 20.40 7.13 15.38
N SER A 185 20.88 5.99 14.89
CA SER A 185 21.85 5.90 13.79
C SER A 185 21.28 6.30 12.42
N GLY A 186 19.97 6.49 12.32
CA GLY A 186 19.25 6.76 11.07
C GLY A 186 18.93 5.49 10.26
N PRO A 187 18.28 5.65 9.09
CA PRO A 187 17.92 4.55 8.20
C PRO A 187 19.16 3.91 7.58
N ASN A 188 19.17 2.57 7.50
CA ASN A 188 20.23 1.80 6.86
C ASN A 188 19.67 0.98 5.70
N LEU A 189 19.39 1.66 4.58
CA LEU A 189 18.71 1.07 3.42
C LEU A 189 19.70 0.46 2.42
N ARG A 190 19.40 -0.77 1.99
CA ARG A 190 20.10 -1.51 0.93
C ARG A 190 19.50 -1.21 -0.43
N LEU A 191 19.71 0.02 -0.90
CA LEU A 191 19.19 0.50 -2.20
C LEU A 191 19.73 -0.30 -3.41
N ASP A 192 20.82 -1.04 -3.24
CA ASP A 192 21.34 -1.96 -4.25
C ASP A 192 20.36 -3.09 -4.59
N LEU A 193 19.43 -3.43 -3.70
CA LEU A 193 18.40 -4.45 -3.92
C LEU A 193 17.21 -3.95 -4.77
N LEU A 194 17.09 -2.65 -5.05
CA LEU A 194 15.95 -2.07 -5.80
C LEU A 194 16.22 -1.82 -7.30
N LYS A 195 17.34 -2.33 -7.84
CA LYS A 195 17.82 -1.98 -9.19
C LYS A 195 17.27 -2.87 -10.29
#